data_AF-M4VPL2-F1
#
_entry.id   AF-M4VPL2-F1
#
_cell.length_a   1.000
_cell.length_b   1.000
_cell.length_c   1.000
_cell.angle_alpha   90.00
_cell.angle_beta   90.00
_cell.angle_gamma   90.00
#
_symmetry.space_group_name_H-M   'P 1'
#
loop_
_entity.id
_entity.type
_entity.pdbx_description
1 polymer ?
#
loop_
_entity_poly.entity_id
_entity_poly.type
_entity_poly.pdbx_seq_one_letter_code
_entity_poly.pdbx_strand_id
1 'polypeptide(L)' 'MSLNKALEELKYDKRLVDLNIKMGRVTKEQVEQYTQNLEDLEALCEKLDIEKEDKDLT' A
#
# COMPACT_ATOMS: atom_id res chain seq x y z
N MET A 1 -15.90 -3.90 -15.68
CA MET A 1 -14.99 -3.76 -14.51
C MET A 1 -13.65 -3.26 -15.05
N SER A 2 -13.21 -2.05 -14.71
CA SER A 2 -11.91 -1.53 -15.19
C SER A 2 -10.76 -2.12 -14.35
N LEU A 3 -9.60 -2.32 -14.98
CA LEU A 3 -8.38 -2.85 -14.36
C LEU A 3 -8.02 -2.10 -13.06
N ASN A 4 -8.20 -0.78 -13.05
CA ASN A 4 -7.92 0.09 -11.90
C ASN A 4 -8.79 -0.26 -10.68
N LYS A 5 -10.05 -0.66 -10.89
CA LYS A 5 -10.97 -1.01 -9.81
C LYS A 5 -10.62 -2.36 -9.18
N ALA A 6 -10.14 -3.32 -9.99
CA ALA A 6 -9.65 -4.60 -9.50
C ALA A 6 -8.33 -4.46 -8.71
N LEU A 7 -7.46 -3.52 -9.12
CA LEU A 7 -6.21 -3.21 -8.42
C LEU A 7 -6.44 -2.46 -7.10
N GLU A 8 -7.43 -1.55 -7.04
CA GLU A 8 -7.82 -0.89 -5.78
C GLU A 8 -8.47 -1.85 -4.78
N GLU A 9 -9.23 -2.85 -5.24
CA GLU A 9 -9.78 -3.92 -4.39
C GLU A 9 -8.70 -4.90 -3.93
N LEU A 10 -7.58 -5.00 -4.64
CA LEU A 10 -6.37 -5.74 -4.26
C LEU A 10 -5.53 -5.00 -3.21
N LYS A 11 -6.17 -4.31 -2.25
CA LYS A 11 -5.50 -3.81 -1.05
C LYS A 11 -4.87 -4.97 -0.26
N TYR A 12 -3.63 -5.27 -0.64
CA TYR A 12 -2.58 -5.90 0.15
C TYR A 12 -2.80 -7.34 0.65
N ASP A 13 -3.46 -8.20 -0.12
CA ASP A 13 -3.22 -9.64 0.05
C ASP A 13 -2.28 -10.14 -1.05
N LYS A 14 -1.03 -10.41 -0.66
CA LYS A 14 0.01 -10.99 -1.51
C LYS A 14 -0.49 -12.23 -2.24
N ARG A 15 -1.32 -13.06 -1.59
CA ARG A 15 -1.88 -14.29 -2.17
C ARG A 15 -2.87 -13.98 -3.29
N LEU A 16 -3.62 -12.90 -3.16
CA LEU A 16 -4.59 -12.43 -4.15
C LEU A 16 -3.87 -11.83 -5.38
N VAL A 17 -2.80 -11.09 -5.16
CA VAL A 17 -1.92 -10.62 -6.26
C VAL A 17 -1.32 -11.81 -7.00
N ASP A 18 -0.72 -12.76 -6.26
CA ASP A 18 -0.14 -13.98 -6.84
C ASP A 18 -1.17 -14.81 -7.62
N LEU A 19 -2.42 -14.89 -7.12
CA LEU A 19 -3.52 -15.57 -7.79
C LEU A 19 -3.89 -14.88 -9.10
N ASN A 20 -4.03 -13.55 -9.10
CA ASN A 20 -4.42 -12.83 -10.32
C ASN A 20 -3.31 -12.85 -11.39
N ILE A 21 -2.04 -12.88 -10.98
CA ILE A 21 -0.90 -13.11 -11.88
C ILE A 21 -0.98 -14.53 -12.47
N LYS A 22 -1.21 -15.56 -11.65
CA LYS A 22 -1.36 -16.95 -12.12
C LYS A 22 -2.55 -17.12 -13.06
N MET A 23 -3.62 -16.36 -12.85
CA MET A 23 -4.80 -16.35 -13.71
C MET A 23 -4.64 -15.48 -14.98
N GLY A 24 -3.51 -14.79 -15.16
CA GLY A 24 -3.25 -13.94 -16.33
C GLY A 24 -4.10 -12.66 -16.38
N ARG A 25 -4.69 -12.25 -15.26
CA ARG A 25 -5.55 -11.06 -15.17
C ARG A 25 -4.77 -9.75 -15.04
N VAL A 26 -3.56 -9.84 -14.49
CA VAL A 26 -2.61 -8.75 -14.33
C VAL A 26 -1.20 -9.28 -14.52
N THR A 27 -0.34 -8.48 -15.14
CA THR A 27 1.09 -8.80 -15.28
C THR A 27 1.87 -8.29 -14.06
N LYS A 28 3.07 -8.86 -13.85
CA LYS A 28 3.98 -8.38 -12.79
C LYS A 28 4.33 -6.90 -12.97
N GLU A 29 4.56 -6.48 -14.21
CA GLU A 29 4.89 -5.10 -14.59
C GLU A 29 3.76 -4.13 -14.23
N GLN A 30 2.50 -4.52 -14.44
CA GLN A 30 1.33 -3.70 -14.06
C GLN A 30 1.22 -3.54 -12.54
N VAL A 31 1.56 -4.58 -11.78
CA VAL A 31 1.57 -4.53 -10.30
C VAL A 31 2.71 -3.64 -9.81
N GLU A 32 3.90 -3.74 -10.39
CA GLU A 32 5.05 -2.89 -10.04
C GLU A 32 4.78 -1.42 -10.34
N GLN A 33 4.27 -1.09 -11.54
CA GLN A 33 3.88 0.29 -11.87
C GLN A 33 2.81 0.83 -10.92
N TYR A 34 1.82 0.02 -10.57
CA TYR A 34 0.80 0.43 -9.61
C TYR A 34 1.42 0.72 -8.24
N THR A 35 2.32 -0.16 -7.78
CA THR A 35 3.00 -0.01 -6.47
C THR A 35 3.88 1.23 -6.41
N GLN A 36 4.59 1.56 -7.50
CA GLN A 36 5.43 2.75 -7.58
C GLN A 36 4.63 4.05 -7.59
N ASN A 37 3.38 4.02 -8.04
CA ASN A 37 2.50 5.18 -8.06
C ASN A 37 1.72 5.36 -6.75
N LEU A 38 1.91 4.49 -5.75
CA LEU A 38 1.27 4.65 -4.45
C LEU A 38 1.95 5.77 -3.65
N GLU A 39 1.13 6.59 -3.00
CA GLU A 39 1.63 7.60 -2.08
C GLU A 39 2.30 6.95 -0.87
N ASP A 40 3.45 7.49 -0.49
CA ASP A 40 4.15 7.11 0.73
C ASP A 40 3.44 7.76 1.93
N LEU A 41 2.46 7.04 2.47
CA LEU A 41 1.71 7.47 3.64
C LEU A 41 2.59 7.57 4.90
N GLU A 42 3.68 6.80 4.99
CA GLU A 42 4.60 6.88 6.13
C GLU A 42 5.34 8.22 6.13
N ALA A 43 5.78 8.68 4.96
CA ALA A 43 6.39 10.00 4.80
C ALA A 43 5.40 11.16 5.06
N LEU A 44 4.11 10.92 4.87
CA LEU A 44 3.04 11.91 5.11
C LEU A 44 2.57 11.96 6.57
N CYS A 45 2.91 10.97 7.39
CA CYS A 45 2.55 10.97 8.81
C CYS A 45 3.49 11.85 9.63
N GLU A 46 2.90 12.66 10.51
CA GLU A 46 3.65 13.42 11.51
C GLU A 46 4.30 12.42 12.50
N LYS A 47 5.63 12.49 12.63
CA LYS A 47 6.37 11.64 13.57
C LYS A 47 6.11 12.14 14.99
N LEU A 48 5.37 11.35 15.75
CA LEU A 48 5.12 11.60 17.17
C LEU A 48 6.30 11.06 17.99
N ASP A 49 7.17 11.96 18.46
CA ASP A 49 8.25 11.62 19.38
C ASP A 49 7.67 11.44 20.80
N ILE A 50 7.31 10.20 21.13
CA ILE A 50 6.68 9.81 22.41
C ILE A 50 7.60 10.14 23.61
N GLU A 51 8.91 10.30 23.41
CA GLU A 51 9.87 10.63 24.48
C GLU A 51 9.73 12.05 25.07
N LYS A 52 8.98 12.96 24.41
CA LYS A 52 8.78 14.34 24.91
C LYS A 52 7.54 14.51 25.80
N GLU A 53 6.54 13.65 25.69
CA GLU A 53 5.27 13.83 26.41
C GLU A 53 5.36 13.52 27.92
N ASP A 54 6.35 12.72 28.36
CA ASP A 54 6.56 12.43 29.78
C ASP A 54 7.10 13.63 30.59
N LYS A 55 7.54 14.72 29.93
CA LYS A 55 8.04 15.93 30.62
C LYS A 55 6.99 17.00 30.89
N ASP A 56 5.86 16.97 30.18
CA ASP A 56 4.79 17.97 30.34
C ASP A 56 3.70 17.51 31.33
N LEU A 57 3.87 16.32 31.93
CA LEU A 57 2.96 15.73 32.92
C LEU A 57 3.46 15.80 34.38
N THR A 58 4.53 16.56 34.66
CA THR A 58 5.04 16.83 36.03
C THR A 58 5.14 18.33 36.31
#